data_AF-A0A7J3TVH8-F1
#
_entry.id   AF-A0A7J3TVH8-F1
#
_cell.length_a   1.000
_cell.length_b   1.000
_cell.length_c   1.000
_cell.angle_alpha   90.00
_cell.angle_beta   90.00
_cell.angle_gamma   90.00
#
_symmetry.space_group_name_H-M   'P 1'
#
loop_
_entity.id
_entity.type
_entity.pdbx_description
1 polymer ?
#
loop_
_entity_poly.entity_id
_entity_poly.type
_entity_poly.pdbx_seq_one_letter_code
_entity_poly.pdbx_strand_id
1 'polypeptide(L)' 'MLVLNREYVEILIGALLLIVSFLISLFMVIRILEPSFSLSFFAFSVSLVGLLIGFHGIYGLVLKYKKKS' A
#
# COMPACT_ATOMS: atom_id res chain seq x y z
N MET A 1 26.57 -4.18 0.68
CA MET A 1 25.79 -2.98 1.08
C MET A 1 24.64 -2.84 0.09
N LEU A 2 23.45 -3.33 0.41
CA LEU A 2 22.29 -3.24 -0.49
C LEU A 2 21.87 -1.77 -0.55
N VAL A 3 22.16 -1.09 -1.66
CA VAL A 3 21.65 0.26 -1.92
C VAL A 3 20.16 0.12 -2.19
N LEU A 4 19.37 0.15 -1.12
CA LEU A 4 17.92 0.04 -1.19
C LEU A 4 17.42 1.31 -1.85
N ASN A 5 17.11 1.24 -3.14
CA ASN A 5 16.54 2.34 -3.90
C ASN A 5 15.22 2.74 -3.22
N ARG A 6 15.16 4.00 -2.74
CA ARG A 6 14.06 4.55 -1.94
C ARG A 6 12.70 4.31 -2.59
N GLU A 7 12.67 4.34 -3.93
CA GLU A 7 11.46 4.12 -4.71
C GLU A 7 10.90 2.70 -4.56
N TYR A 8 11.77 1.67 -4.49
CA TYR A 8 11.35 0.29 -4.25
C TYR A 8 10.85 0.08 -2.82
N VAL A 9 11.40 0.82 -1.86
CA VAL A 9 10.94 0.78 -0.47
C VAL A 9 9.53 1.35 -0.38
N GLU A 10 9.27 2.48 -1.05
CA GLU A 10 7.94 3.08 -1.11
C GLU A 10 6.92 2.13 -1.74
N ILE A 11 7.28 1.47 -2.85
CA ILE A 11 6.42 0.47 -3.49
C ILE A 11 6.14 -0.70 -2.53
N LEU A 12 7.16 -1.20 -1.83
CA LEU A 12 7.00 -2.31 -0.89
C LEU A 12 6.11 -1.93 0.30
N ILE A 13 6.30 -0.73 0.87
CA ILE A 13 5.45 -0.21 1.96
C ILE A 13 4.01 -0.05 1.47
N GLY A 14 3.81 0.54 0.29
CA GLY A 14 2.49 0.68 -0.31
C GLY A 14 1.81 -0.66 -0.52
N ALA A 15 2.53 -1.65 -1.07
CA ALA A 15 2.02 -3.01 -1.26
C ALA A 15 1.66 -3.70 0.07
N LEU A 16 2.48 -3.55 1.11
CA LEU A 16 2.19 -4.11 2.43
C LEU A 16 0.93 -3.49 3.05
N LEU A 17 0.76 -2.17 2.95
CA LEU A 17 -0.44 -1.49 3.43
C LEU A 17 -1.70 -1.95 2.70
N LEU A 18 -1.61 -2.15 1.38
CA LEU A 18 -2.70 -2.71 0.58
C LEU A 18 -3.05 -4.14 1.04
N ILE A 19 -2.04 -5.01 1.20
CA ILE A 19 -2.26 -6.39 1.67
C ILE A 19 -2.90 -6.40 3.06
N VAL A 20 -2.41 -5.60 3.99
CA VAL A 20 -2.96 -5.53 5.36
C VAL A 20 -4.41 -5.03 5.33
N SER A 21 -4.70 -3.97 4.59
CA SER A 21 -6.08 -3.46 4.47
C SER A 21 -7.03 -4.47 3.81
N PHE A 22 -6.53 -5.22 2.82
CA PHE A 22 -7.26 -6.31 2.19
C PHE A 22 -7.55 -7.44 3.18
N LEU A 23 -6.57 -7.87 3.98
CA LEU A 23 -6.76 -8.91 4.99
C LEU A 23 -7.77 -8.48 6.08
N ILE A 24 -7.70 -7.23 6.54
CA ILE A 24 -8.68 -6.68 7.49
C ILE A 24 -10.08 -6.72 6.89
N SER A 25 -10.22 -6.27 5.63
CA SER A 25 -11.50 -6.31 4.90
C SER A 25 -12.00 -7.74 4.70
N LEU A 26 -11.12 -8.67 4.35
CA LEU A 26 -11.44 -10.08 4.19
C LEU A 26 -11.94 -10.69 5.50
N PHE A 27 -11.24 -10.43 6.61
CA PHE A 27 -11.63 -10.92 7.94
C PHE A 27 -12.98 -10.40 8.41
N MET A 28 -13.35 -9.17 8.03
CA MET A 28 -14.70 -8.66 8.26
C MET A 28 -15.75 -9.42 7.43
N VAL A 29 -15.45 -9.72 6.16
CA VAL A 29 -16.36 -10.47 5.27
C VAL A 29 -16.61 -11.90 5.76
N ILE A 30 -15.55 -12.60 6.20
CA ILE A 30 -15.68 -13.97 6.75
C ILE A 30 -16.12 -13.99 8.23
N ARG A 31 -16.49 -12.83 8.80
CA ARG A 31 -17.00 -12.65 10.17
C ARG A 31 -16.04 -13.13 11.27
N ILE A 32 -14.73 -13.12 11.00
CA ILE A 32 -13.70 -13.30 12.05
C ILE A 32 -13.57 -12.02 12.86
N LEU A 33 -13.70 -10.84 12.21
CA LEU A 33 -13.81 -9.55 12.87
C LEU A 33 -15.23 -9.01 12.68
N GLU A 34 -15.82 -8.44 13.73
CA GLU A 34 -17.11 -7.75 13.60
C GLU A 34 -16.96 -6.51 12.71
N PRO A 35 -17.74 -6.41 11.61
CA PRO A 35 -17.70 -5.26 10.75
C PRO A 35 -18.27 -4.05 11.50
N SER A 36 -17.41 -3.10 11.81
CA SER A 36 -17.80 -1.81 12.38
C SER A 36 -17.46 -0.68 11.40
N PHE A 37 -18.18 0.43 11.52
CA PHE A 37 -17.92 1.61 10.71
C PHE A 37 -16.47 2.08 10.89
N SER A 38 -15.98 2.14 12.13
CA SER A 38 -14.61 2.55 12.43
C SER A 38 -13.56 1.62 11.80
N LEU A 39 -13.75 0.31 11.86
CA LEU A 39 -12.80 -0.65 11.30
C LEU A 39 -12.82 -0.65 9.77
N SER A 40 -13.99 -0.52 9.16
CA SER A 40 -14.16 -0.35 7.72
C SER A 40 -13.50 0.94 7.23
N PHE A 41 -13.72 2.05 7.93
CA PHE A 41 -13.12 3.34 7.62
C PHE A 41 -11.59 3.31 7.76
N PHE A 42 -11.08 2.64 8.80
CA PHE A 42 -9.65 2.46 9.00
C PHE A 42 -9.03 1.63 7.87
N ALA A 43 -9.60 0.46 7.56
CA ALA A 43 -9.12 -0.39 6.47
C ALA A 43 -9.10 0.36 5.13
N PHE A 44 -10.17 1.11 4.83
CA PHE A 44 -10.23 1.95 3.64
C PHE A 44 -9.15 3.03 3.62
N SER A 45 -8.96 3.74 4.73
CA SER A 45 -7.94 4.80 4.84
C SER A 45 -6.52 4.23 4.67
N VAL A 46 -6.23 3.08 5.28
CA VAL A 46 -4.96 2.37 5.13
C VAL A 46 -4.74 1.93 3.67
N SER A 47 -5.78 1.43 3.01
CA SER A 47 -5.73 1.07 1.59
C SER A 47 -5.44 2.29 0.72
N LEU A 48 -6.08 3.43 1.01
CA LEU A 48 -5.91 4.67 0.24
C LEU A 48 -4.48 5.21 0.39
N VAL A 49 -3.95 5.25 1.61
CA VAL A 49 -2.56 5.64 1.88
C VAL A 49 -1.58 4.67 1.21
N GLY A 50 -1.81 3.36 1.32
CA GLY A 50 -1.00 2.34 0.65
C GLY A 50 -0.97 2.51 -0.87
N LEU A 51 -2.12 2.82 -1.47
CA LEU A 51 -2.24 3.09 -2.90
C LEU A 51 -1.47 4.35 -3.31
N LEU A 52 -1.61 5.45 -2.57
CA LEU A 52 -0.90 6.70 -2.85
C LEU A 52 0.62 6.53 -2.76
N ILE A 53 1.11 5.87 -1.72
CA ILE A 53 2.55 5.61 -1.54
C ILE A 53 3.06 4.67 -2.64
N GLY A 54 2.30 3.61 -2.96
CA GLY A 54 2.64 2.68 -4.04
C GLY A 54 2.75 3.39 -5.39
N PHE A 55 1.77 4.22 -5.75
CA PHE A 55 1.82 5.02 -6.97
C PHE A 55 2.94 6.04 -6.97
N HIS A 56 3.22 6.69 -5.84
CA HIS A 56 4.34 7.62 -5.72
C HIS A 56 5.68 6.93 -6.03
N GLY A 57 5.91 5.74 -5.46
CA GLY A 57 7.11 4.95 -5.73
C GLY A 57 7.20 4.49 -7.20
N ILE A 58 6.10 4.03 -7.80
CA ILE A 58 6.05 3.65 -9.23
C ILE A 58 6.37 4.87 -10.11
N TYR A 59 5.75 6.01 -9.82
CA TYR A 59 5.97 7.25 -10.57
C TYR A 59 7.43 7.71 -10.48
N GLY A 60 8.02 7.64 -9.28
CA GLY A 60 9.44 7.88 -9.07
C GLY A 60 10.35 6.97 -9.91
N LEU A 61 10.04 5.68 -9.98
CA LEU A 61 10.76 4.74 -10.86
C LEU A 61 10.62 5.11 -12.34
N VAL A 62 9.40 5.38 -12.81
CA VAL A 62 9.15 5.71 -14.22
C VAL A 62 9.92 6.96 -14.63
N LEU A 63 9.93 8.01 -13.80
CA LEU A 63 10.70 9.23 -14.07
C LEU A 63 12.21 8.96 -14.10
N LYS A 64 12.71 8.13 -13.18
CA LYS A 64 14.13 7.76 -13.10
C LYS A 64 14.56 6.94 -14.32
N TYR A 65 13.70 6.04 -14.80
CA TYR A 65 13.91 5.30 -16.05
C TYR A 65 13.91 6.25 -17.26
N LYS A 66 12.96 7.19 -17.35
CA LYS A 66 12.90 8.17 -18.44
C LYS A 66 14.13 9.09 -18.48
N LYS A 67 14.67 9.47 -17.33
CA LYS A 67 15.87 10.33 -17.23
C LYS A 67 17.17 9.59 -17.60
N LYS A 68 17.16 8.25 -17.59
CA LYS A 68 18.32 7.40 -17.87
C LYS A 68 18.38 6.93 -19.33
N SER A 69 17.32 7.18 -20.12
CA SER A 69 17.23 6.98 -21.57
C SER A 69 17.47 8.29 -22.31
#